data_AF-X0TF51-F1
#
_entry.id   AF-X0TF51-F1
#
_cell.length_a   1.000
_cell.length_b   1.000
_cell.length_c   1.000
_cell.angle_alpha   90.00
_cell.angle_beta   90.00
_cell.angle_gamma   90.00
#
_symmetry.space_group_name_H-M   'P 1'
#
loop_
_entity.id
_entity.type
_entity.pdbx_description
1 polymer ?
#
loop_
_entity_poly.entity_id
_entity_poly.type
_entity_poly.pdbx_seq_one_letter_code
_entity_poly.pdbx_strand_id
1 'polypeptide(L)' 'MGHLLSSKSSLIPLIDRLNRYPIGLVDSEKLREILTILFTEQEAFIASKFPLEEATLDELAMS' A
#
# COMPACT_ATOMS: atom_id res chain seq x y z
N MET A 1 11.86 12.50 24.07
CA MET A 1 11.16 11.44 23.32
C MET A 1 10.17 12.07 22.33
N GLY A 2 10.61 12.44 21.11
CA GLY A 2 9.76 13.21 20.17
C GLY A 2 9.93 12.89 18.68
N HIS A 3 10.73 11.89 18.33
CA HIS A 3 11.08 11.65 16.92
C HIS A 3 10.12 10.75 16.15
N LEU A 4 9.18 10.05 16.81
CA LEU A 4 8.23 9.13 16.15
C LEU A 4 6.93 9.79 15.66
N LEU A 5 6.56 10.96 16.22
CA LEU A 5 5.33 11.67 15.82
C LEU A 5 5.53 12.53 14.56
N SER A 6 6.75 13.02 14.32
CA SER A 6 7.08 13.81 13.13
C SER A 6 7.19 12.97 11.85
N SER A 7 7.36 11.65 11.96
CA SER A 7 7.51 10.75 10.81
C SER A 7 6.17 10.49 10.11
N LYS A 8 5.05 10.48 10.87
CA LYS A 8 3.71 10.33 10.29
C LYS A 8 3.28 11.58 9.51
N SER A 9 3.66 12.79 9.97
CA SER A 9 3.31 14.02 9.26
C SER A 9 4.04 14.16 7.91
N SER A 10 5.26 13.63 7.78
CA SER A 10 5.98 13.61 6.51
C SER A 10 5.40 12.65 5.46
N LEU A 11 4.58 11.67 5.89
CA LEU A 11 3.95 10.71 4.98
C LEU A 11 2.62 11.24 4.39
N ILE A 12 1.98 12.22 5.02
CA ILE A 12 0.70 12.78 4.57
C ILE A 12 0.74 13.24 3.10
N PRO A 13 1.75 14.02 2.64
CA PRO A 13 1.81 14.45 1.24
C PRO A 13 2.02 13.29 0.25
N LEU A 14 2.67 12.21 0.69
CA LEU A 14 2.89 11.03 -0.12
C LEU A 14 1.59 10.23 -0.26
N ILE A 15 0.85 10.05 0.84
CA ILE A 15 -0.47 9.40 0.86
C ILE A 15 -1.44 10.17 -0.04
N ASP A 16 -1.50 11.50 0.08
CA ASP A 16 -2.36 12.35 -0.77
C ASP A 16 -2.01 12.23 -2.26
N ARG A 17 -0.72 12.09 -2.58
CA ARG A 17 -0.26 11.90 -3.96
C ARG A 17 -0.65 10.54 -4.52
N LEU A 18 -0.54 9.47 -3.72
CA LEU A 18 -0.91 8.12 -4.13
C LEU A 18 -2.43 8.02 -4.33
N ASN A 19 -3.22 8.59 -3.42
CA ASN A 19 -4.68 8.61 -3.50
C ASN A 19 -5.22 9.44 -4.67
N ARG A 20 -4.46 10.44 -5.16
CA ARG A 20 -4.89 11.32 -6.26
C ARG A 20 -5.03 10.60 -7.61
N TYR A 21 -4.35 9.47 -7.81
CA TYR A 21 -4.40 8.72 -9.07
C TYR A 21 -4.76 7.25 -8.82
N PRO A 22 -6.02 6.96 -8.42
CA PRO A 22 -6.44 5.62 -8.01
C PRO A 22 -6.59 4.64 -9.19
N ILE A 23 -6.43 5.10 -10.43
CA ILE A 23 -6.68 4.30 -11.63
C ILE A 23 -5.35 3.75 -12.15
N GLY A 24 -5.03 2.53 -11.73
CA GLY A 24 -4.05 1.63 -12.34
C GLY A 24 -2.65 2.23 -12.43
N LEU A 25 -1.80 1.96 -11.43
CA LEU A 25 -0.38 2.17 -11.59
C LEU A 25 0.07 1.43 -12.85
N VAL A 26 0.50 2.21 -13.85
CA VAL A 26 1.07 1.66 -15.08
C VAL A 26 2.19 0.73 -14.70
N ASP A 27 2.18 -0.45 -15.30
CA ASP A 27 3.24 -1.42 -15.09
C ASP A 27 4.58 -0.77 -15.42
N SER A 28 5.42 -0.57 -14.40
CA SER A 28 6.70 0.12 -14.53
C SER A 28 7.77 -0.68 -13.82
N GLU A 29 8.94 -0.75 -14.44
CA GLU A 29 10.11 -1.41 -13.86
C GLU A 29 10.45 -0.82 -12.49
N LYS A 30 10.37 0.50 -12.36
CA LYS A 30 10.68 1.18 -11.09
C LYS A 30 9.70 0.83 -9.96
N LEU A 31 8.42 0.70 -10.28
CA LEU A 31 7.42 0.27 -9.30
C LEU A 31 7.67 -1.16 -8.85
N ARG A 32 8.00 -2.07 -9.77
CA ARG A 32 8.35 -3.45 -9.42
C ARG A 32 9.56 -3.51 -8.49
N GLU A 33 10.63 -2.77 -8.78
CA GLU A 33 11.79 -2.67 -7.88
C GLU A 33 11.39 -2.21 -6.47
N ILE A 34 10.56 -1.16 -6.36
CA ILE A 34 10.09 -0.67 -5.06
C ILE A 34 9.29 -1.75 -4.34
N LEU A 35 8.36 -2.43 -5.02
CA LEU A 35 7.55 -3.49 -4.42
C LEU A 35 8.39 -4.67 -3.96
N THR A 36 9.46 -5.04 -4.68
CA THR A 36 10.39 -6.11 -4.27
C THR A 36 11.22 -5.78 -3.03
N ILE A 37 11.37 -4.49 -2.69
CA ILE A 37 12.01 -4.07 -1.44
C ILE A 37 11.01 -4.17 -0.28
N LEU A 38 9.72 -3.93 -0.55
CA LEU A 38 8.68 -3.84 0.46
C LEU A 38 8.05 -5.19 0.82
N PHE A 39 8.00 -6.13 -0.12
CA PHE A 39 7.30 -7.39 0.04
C PHE A 39 8.14 -8.56 -0.44
N THR A 40 8.08 -9.67 0.29
CA THR A 40 8.42 -10.99 -0.25
C THR A 40 7.36 -11.46 -1.24
N GLU A 41 7.67 -12.47 -2.05
CA GLU A 41 6.70 -13.03 -3.01
C GLU A 41 5.39 -13.48 -2.35
N GLN A 42 5.49 -14.11 -1.17
CA GLN A 42 4.33 -14.58 -0.42
C GLN A 42 3.48 -13.41 0.10
N GLU A 43 4.11 -12.37 0.64
CA GLU A 43 3.40 -11.18 1.13
C GLU A 43 2.75 -10.40 0.00
N ALA A 44 3.43 -10.27 -1.14
CA ALA A 44 2.89 -9.62 -2.33
C ALA A 44 1.65 -10.37 -2.86
N PHE A 45 1.68 -11.71 -2.85
CA PHE A 45 0.52 -12.52 -3.21
C PHE A 45 -0.65 -12.28 -2.27
N ILE A 46 -0.42 -12.29 -0.95
CA ILE A 46 -1.49 -12.02 0.04
C ILE A 46 -2.05 -10.60 -0.12
N ALA A 47 -1.19 -9.59 -0.25
CA ALA A 47 -1.60 -8.20 -0.43
C ALA A 47 -2.44 -7.99 -1.71
N SER A 48 -2.18 -8.76 -2.78
CA SER A 48 -2.99 -8.71 -4.00
C SER A 48 -4.44 -9.15 -3.84
N LYS A 49 -4.76 -9.83 -2.73
CA LYS A 49 -6.12 -10.26 -2.37
C LYS A 49 -6.84 -9.26 -1.46
N PHE A 50 -6.13 -8.25 -0.95
CA PHE A 50 -6.76 -7.25 -0.11
C PHE A 50 -7.67 -6.34 -0.93
N PRO A 51 -8.84 -5.99 -0.38
CA PRO A 51 -9.76 -5.06 -1.01
C PRO A 51 -9.13 -3.67 -1.07
N LEU A 52 -9.57 -2.91 -2.08
CA LEU A 52 -9.13 -1.53 -2.28
C LEU A 52 -9.70 -0.57 -1.22
N GLU A 53 -10.78 -0.98 -0.55
CA GLU A 53 -11.43 -0.26 0.52
C GLU A 53 -11.32 -1.03 1.83
N GLU A 54 -11.57 -0.35 2.95
CA GLU A 54 -11.60 -0.99 4.26
C GLU A 54 -12.65 -2.09 4.28
N ALA A 55 -12.25 -3.29 4.70
CA ALA A 55 -13.13 -4.44 4.83
C ALA A 55 -12.93 -5.12 6.18
N THR A 56 -14.02 -5.67 6.70
CA THR A 56 -14.04 -6.50 7.89
C THR A 56 -13.46 -7.89 7.61
N LEU A 57 -13.05 -8.60 8.67
CA LEU A 57 -12.55 -9.98 8.53
C LEU A 57 -13.60 -10.92 7.93
N ASP A 58 -14.88 -10.70 8.23
CA ASP A 58 -15.97 -11.52 7.71
C ASP A 58 -16.16 -11.30 6.20
N GLU A 59 -16.02 -10.06 5.71
CA GLU A 59 -16.08 -9.74 4.28
C GLU A 59 -14.89 -10.34 3.51
N LEU A 60 -13.69 -10.31 4.11
CA LEU A 60 -12.49 -10.95 3.56
C LEU A 60 -12.58 -12.47 3.49
N ALA A 61 -13.26 -13.10 4.46
CA ALA A 61 -13.43 -14.55 4.47
C ALA A 61 -14.33 -15.07 3.34
N MET A 62 -15.14 -14.19 2.73
CA MET A 62 -16.11 -14.52 1.69
C MET A 62 -15.66 -14.18 0.25
N SER A 63 -14.51 -13.50 0.09
CA SER A 63 -13.97 -13.02 -1.20
C SER A 63 -13.09 -14.03 -1.95
#